data_AF-A0A183EZN3-F1
#
_entry.id   AF-A0A183EZN3-F1
#
_cell.length_a   1.000
_cell.length_b   1.000
_cell.length_c   1.000
_cell.angle_alpha   90.00
_cell.angle_beta   90.00
_cell.angle_gamma   90.00
#
_symmetry.space_group_name_H-M   'P 1'
#
loop_
_entity.id
_entity.type
_entity.pdbx_description
1 polymer ?
#
loop_
_entity_poly.entity_id
_entity_poly.type
_entity_poly.pdbx_seq_one_letter_code
_entity_poly.pdbx_strand_id
1 'polypeptide(L)'
;MVDLTDYRTEFPQSLKEIWLQTTKNIQEAQAAAKAYYDKRWNTKTSQFKMGGRVIVSAPTEARRCLHPNLAPRFNGPCRILELSNSSALVKQVYGQEEAI
;
A
#
# COMPACT_ATOMS: atom_id res chain seq x y z
N MET A 1 23.36 -37.94 -30.55
CA MET A 1 22.43 -38.60 -29.60
C MET A 1 22.46 -37.74 -28.36
N VAL A 2 21.36 -37.06 -28.02
CA VAL A 2 21.30 -36.15 -26.85
C VAL A 2 21.22 -37.02 -25.60
N ASP A 3 22.12 -36.80 -24.65
CA ASP A 3 22.14 -37.58 -23.41
C ASP A 3 20.93 -37.22 -22.54
N LEU A 4 20.11 -38.22 -22.24
CA LEU A 4 18.88 -38.04 -21.46
C LEU A 4 19.16 -37.54 -20.03
N THR A 5 20.37 -37.76 -19.52
CA THR A 5 20.82 -37.31 -18.20
C THR A 5 21.05 -35.80 -18.17
N ASP A 6 21.53 -35.22 -19.26
CA ASP A 6 21.82 -33.79 -19.35
C ASP A 6 20.51 -33.00 -19.41
N TYR A 7 19.56 -33.45 -20.25
CA TYR A 7 18.24 -32.82 -20.32
C TYR A 7 17.48 -32.81 -18.98
N ARG A 8 17.59 -33.90 -18.20
CA ARG A 8 16.97 -33.99 -16.86
C ARG A 8 17.51 -32.97 -15.87
N THR A 9 18.74 -32.49 -16.06
CA THR A 9 19.37 -31.51 -15.17
C THR A 9 19.24 -30.08 -15.71
N GLU A 10 19.36 -29.88 -17.02
CA GLU A 10 19.23 -28.57 -17.67
C GLU A 10 17.80 -28.02 -17.59
N PHE A 11 16.78 -28.87 -17.74
CA PHE A 11 15.38 -28.44 -17.69
C PHE A 11 14.99 -27.78 -16.35
N PRO A 12 15.18 -28.43 -15.17
CA PRO A 12 14.85 -27.80 -13.90
C PRO A 12 15.74 -26.60 -13.57
N GLN A 13 16.99 -26.55 -14.07
CA GLN A 13 17.86 -25.39 -13.92
C GLN A 13 17.31 -24.19 -14.69
N SER A 14 16.95 -24.37 -15.96
CA SER A 14 16.33 -23.32 -16.78
C SER A 14 15.02 -22.81 -16.17
N LEU A 15 14.19 -23.69 -15.60
CA LEU A 15 12.99 -23.28 -14.89
C LEU A 15 13.32 -22.40 -13.68
N LYS A 16 14.29 -22.80 -12.84
CA LYS A 16 14.72 -21.99 -11.69
C LYS A 16 15.21 -20.62 -12.13
N GLU A 17 15.98 -20.55 -13.21
CA GLU A 17 16.43 -19.28 -13.78
C GLU A 17 15.27 -18.40 -14.23
N ILE A 18 14.28 -18.97 -14.94
CA ILE A 18 13.08 -18.25 -15.37
C ILE A 18 12.32 -17.69 -14.16
N TRP A 19 12.15 -18.48 -13.08
CA TRP A 19 11.49 -18.02 -11.86
C TRP A 19 12.27 -16.88 -11.18
N LEU A 20 13.59 -16.98 -11.11
CA LEU A 20 14.45 -15.94 -10.57
C LEU A 20 14.34 -14.64 -11.39
N GLN A 21 14.31 -14.74 -12.72
CA GLN A 21 14.14 -13.56 -13.57
C GLN A 21 12.74 -12.97 -13.45
N THR A 22 11.71 -13.81 -13.40
CA THR A 22 10.32 -13.38 -13.27
C THR A 22 10.11 -12.63 -11.96
N THR A 23 10.63 -13.16 -10.84
CA THR A 23 10.51 -12.51 -9.54
C THR A 23 11.23 -11.16 -9.49
N LYS A 24 12.44 -11.05 -10.08
CA LYS A 24 13.15 -9.78 -10.23
C LYS A 24 12.35 -8.76 -11.04
N ASN A 25 11.86 -9.17 -12.21
CA ASN A 25 11.07 -8.29 -13.08
C ASN A 25 9.80 -7.80 -12.38
N ILE A 26 9.12 -8.66 -11.62
CA ILE A 26 7.95 -8.26 -10.82
C ILE A 26 8.34 -7.23 -9.77
N GLN A 27 9.44 -7.43 -9.04
CA GLN A 27 9.90 -6.48 -8.03
C GLN A 27 10.29 -5.14 -8.64
N GLU A 28 10.99 -5.13 -9.77
CA GLU A 28 11.35 -3.92 -10.51
C GLU A 28 10.11 -3.19 -11.02
N ALA A 29 9.15 -3.90 -11.60
CA ALA A 29 7.89 -3.32 -12.05
C ALA A 29 7.08 -2.72 -10.89
N GLN A 30 7.02 -3.41 -9.75
CA GLN A 30 6.38 -2.91 -8.53
C GLN A 30 7.08 -1.64 -8.00
N ALA A 31 8.41 -1.65 -7.96
CA ALA A 31 9.20 -0.49 -7.53
C ALA A 31 9.00 0.71 -8.47
N ALA A 32 9.01 0.50 -9.78
CA ALA A 32 8.78 1.54 -10.78
C ALA A 32 7.35 2.11 -10.69
N ALA A 33 6.34 1.24 -10.53
CA ALA A 33 4.96 1.67 -10.34
C ALA A 33 4.79 2.52 -9.07
N LYS A 34 5.41 2.11 -7.97
CA LYS A 34 5.42 2.87 -6.71
C LYS A 34 6.12 4.21 -6.88
N ALA A 35 7.31 4.23 -7.47
CA ALA A 35 8.07 5.46 -7.68
C ALA A 35 7.32 6.47 -8.59
N TYR A 36 6.64 5.98 -9.62
CA TYR A 36 5.78 6.81 -10.47
C TYR A 36 4.62 7.42 -9.67
N TYR A 37 3.93 6.60 -8.86
CA TYR A 37 2.85 7.09 -8.01
C TYR A 37 3.35 8.15 -7.04
N ASP A 38 4.46 7.88 -6.36
CA ASP A 38 5.02 8.78 -5.36
C ASP A 38 5.42 10.14 -5.97
N LYS A 39 6.04 10.11 -7.17
CA LYS A 39 6.37 11.31 -7.94
C LYS A 39 5.12 12.08 -8.40
N ARG A 40 4.09 11.38 -8.85
CA ARG A 40 2.85 12.01 -9.35
C ARG A 40 2.06 12.69 -8.24
N TRP A 41 2.03 12.10 -7.04
CA TRP A 41 1.21 12.55 -5.93
C TRP A 41 1.99 13.28 -4.82
N ASN A 42 3.30 13.47 -4.99
CA ASN A 42 4.17 14.10 -4.00
C ASN A 42 3.97 13.54 -2.58
N THR A 43 3.83 12.22 -2.46
CA THR A 43 3.66 11.52 -1.18
C THR A 43 4.91 11.72 -0.33
N LYS A 44 4.83 12.59 0.67
CA LYS A 44 5.90 12.81 1.65
C LYS A 44 5.76 11.78 2.77
N THR A 45 6.78 10.94 2.96
CA THR A 45 6.79 9.86 3.96
C THR A 45 6.73 10.35 5.41
N SER A 46 7.04 11.63 5.67
CA SER A 46 7.20 12.17 7.02
C SER A 46 6.42 13.48 7.21
N GLN A 47 5.10 13.38 7.32
CA GLN A 47 4.28 14.52 7.80
C GLN A 47 3.51 14.22 9.07
N PHE A 48 3.33 12.94 9.40
CA PHE A 48 2.47 12.52 10.49
C PHE A 48 3.28 11.97 11.65
N LYS A 49 2.84 12.27 12.88
CA LYS A 49 3.42 11.76 14.12
C LYS A 49 2.38 10.90 14.83
N MET A 50 2.84 9.85 15.52
CA MET A 50 1.96 9.05 16.37
C MET A 50 1.30 9.94 17.43
N GLY A 51 0.03 9.66 17.73
CA GLY A 51 -0.78 10.46 18.65
C GLY A 51 -1.29 11.79 18.07
N GLY A 52 -0.88 12.18 16.86
CA GLY A 52 -1.38 13.35 16.15
C GLY A 52 -2.85 13.20 15.73
N ARG A 53 -3.55 14.34 15.61
CA ARG A 53 -4.92 14.39 15.11
C ARG A 53 -4.91 14.67 13.61
N VAL A 54 -5.64 13.86 12.86
CA VAL A 54 -5.78 13.96 11.41
C VAL A 54 -7.24 13.83 11.02
N ILE A 55 -7.53 14.24 9.79
CA ILE A 55 -8.83 14.10 9.16
C ILE A 55 -8.64 13.13 7.99
N VAL A 56 -9.53 12.16 7.82
CA VAL A 56 -9.37 11.08 6.84
C VAL A 56 -10.31 11.29 5.66
N SER A 57 -9.80 11.22 4.43
CA SER A 57 -10.63 11.24 3.22
C SER A 57 -11.08 9.83 2.86
N ALA A 58 -12.38 9.55 2.91
CA ALA A 58 -12.97 8.25 2.57
C ALA A 58 -13.93 8.37 1.37
N PRO A 59 -13.41 8.46 0.13
CA PRO A 59 -14.24 8.73 -1.06
C PRO A 59 -15.26 7.63 -1.35
N THR A 60 -14.98 6.38 -0.96
CA THR A 60 -15.89 5.24 -1.13
C THR A 60 -17.09 5.33 -0.20
N GLU A 61 -16.93 5.90 0.99
CA GLU A 61 -18.03 6.08 1.95
C GLU A 61 -18.99 7.16 1.49
N ALA A 62 -18.47 8.26 0.95
CA ALA A 62 -19.28 9.31 0.33
C ALA A 62 -20.16 8.79 -0.82
N ARG A 63 -19.67 7.79 -1.58
CA ARG A 63 -20.45 7.13 -2.66
C ARG A 63 -21.58 6.24 -2.15
N ARG A 64 -21.53 5.78 -0.90
CA ARG A 64 -22.58 4.95 -0.28
C ARG A 64 -23.71 5.80 0.30
N CYS A 65 -23.53 7.11 0.42
CA CYS A 65 -24.57 8.02 0.88
C CYS A 65 -25.65 8.21 -0.20
N LEU A 66 -26.91 8.36 0.23
CA LEU A 66 -28.06 8.63 -0.65
C LEU A 66 -27.86 9.90 -1.50
N HIS A 67 -27.14 10.89 -0.95
CA HIS A 67 -26.79 12.14 -1.62
C HIS A 67 -25.27 12.37 -1.57
N PRO A 68 -24.50 11.82 -2.53
CA PRO A 68 -23.04 11.87 -2.53
C PRO A 68 -22.45 13.29 -2.54
N ASN A 69 -23.18 14.25 -3.13
CA ASN A 69 -22.74 15.66 -3.21
C ASN A 69 -22.85 16.40 -1.87
N LEU A 70 -23.68 15.92 -0.95
CA LEU A 70 -23.86 16.49 0.39
C LEU A 70 -23.08 15.74 1.46
N ALA A 71 -22.46 14.61 1.10
CA ALA A 71 -21.64 13.83 2.02
C ALA A 71 -20.34 14.58 2.33
N PRO A 72 -19.93 14.68 3.60
CA PRO A 72 -18.65 15.27 3.95
C PRO A 72 -17.53 14.46 3.31
N ARG A 73 -16.64 15.15 2.57
CA ARG A 73 -15.49 14.51 1.91
C ARG A 73 -14.50 13.88 2.90
N PHE A 74 -14.54 14.39 4.12
CA PHE A 74 -13.54 14.17 5.15
C PHE A 74 -14.24 13.73 6.43
N ASN A 75 -13.78 12.60 6.98
CA ASN A 75 -14.25 12.06 8.24
C ASN A 75 -13.42 12.62 9.39
N GLY A 76 -14.10 12.84 10.52
CA GLY A 76 -13.72 13.71 11.63
C GLY A 76 -12.37 13.48 12.30
N PRO A 77 -12.14 14.12 13.47
CA PRO A 77 -10.84 14.08 14.11
C PRO A 77 -10.51 12.67 14.56
N CYS A 78 -9.37 12.22 14.06
CA CYS A 78 -8.97 10.84 14.06
C CYS A 78 -7.54 10.82 14.61
N ARG A 79 -7.27 10.02 15.64
CA ARG A 79 -5.96 9.96 16.30
C ARG A 79 -5.14 8.83 15.73
N ILE A 80 -3.92 9.14 15.32
CA ILE A 80 -2.99 8.16 14.78
C ILE A 80 -2.50 7.26 15.91
N LEU A 81 -2.76 5.96 15.80
CA LEU A 81 -2.24 4.95 16.73
C LEU A 81 -0.89 4.42 16.25
N GLU A 82 -0.82 4.02 14.98
CA GLU A 82 0.38 3.45 14.37
C GLU A 82 0.63 4.06 13.01
N LEU A 83 1.92 4.19 12.67
CA LEU A 83 2.38 4.71 11.39
C LEU A 83 3.26 3.68 10.69
N SER A 84 2.94 3.45 9.42
CA SER A 84 3.80 2.77 8.47
C SER A 84 4.27 3.78 7.42
N ASN A 85 5.21 3.37 6.57
CA ASN A 85 5.74 4.22 5.49
C ASN A 85 4.66 4.67 4.50
N SER A 86 3.57 3.90 4.35
CA SER A 86 2.50 4.16 3.37
C SER A 86 1.08 4.15 3.94
N SER A 87 0.91 3.84 5.21
CA SER A 87 -0.41 3.71 5.84
C SER A 87 -0.36 4.17 7.30
N ALA A 88 -1.53 4.53 7.82
CA ALA A 88 -1.70 4.88 9.21
C ALA A 88 -2.90 4.12 9.78
N LEU A 89 -2.75 3.57 10.98
CA LEU A 89 -3.87 3.07 11.76
C LEU A 89 -4.42 4.23 12.60
N VAL A 90 -5.72 4.48 12.51
CA VAL A 90 -6.34 5.67 13.07
C VAL A 90 -7.61 5.31 13.82
N LYS A 91 -7.81 5.88 15.01
CA LYS A 91 -9.03 5.73 15.82
C LYS A 91 -9.80 7.04 15.86
N GLN A 92 -11.10 6.99 15.62
CA GLN A 92 -11.95 8.17 15.64
C GLN A 92 -12.14 8.68 17.06
N VAL A 93 -11.96 9.99 17.27
CA VAL A 93 -12.11 10.63 18.58
C VAL A 93 -13.51 11.21 18.67
N TYR A 94 -14.45 10.44 19.20
CA TYR A 94 -15.81 10.90 19.47
C TYR A 94 -15.96 11.24 20.95
N GLY A 95 -15.82 12.52 21.32
CA GLY A 95 -16.32 13.08 22.60
C GLY A 95 -15.87 12.46 23.93
N GLN A 96 -15.13 11.36 23.92
CA GLN A 96 -14.57 10.70 25.09
C GLN A 96 -13.07 10.90 25.03
N GLU A 97 -12.60 11.75 25.94
CA GLU A 97 -11.23 11.77 26.40
C GLU A 97 -10.93 10.42 27.07
N GLU A 98 -10.66 9.38 26.28
CA GLU A 98 -9.98 8.21 26.82
C GLU A 98 -8.54 8.62 27.09
N ALA A 99 -8.29 8.89 28.37
CA ALA A 99 -6.97 9.03 28.95
C ALA A 99 -6.12 7.80 28.60
N ILE A 100 -4.86 8.07 28.29
CA ILE A 100 -3.81 7.05 28.11
C ILE A 100 -3.42 6.54 29.49
#